data_AF-A0A955VE45-F1
#
_entry.id   AF-A0A955VE45-F1
#
_cell.length_a   1.000
_cell.length_b   1.000
_cell.length_c   1.000
_cell.angle_alpha   90.00
_cell.angle_beta   90.00
_cell.angle_gamma   90.00
#
_symmetry.space_group_name_H-M   'P 1'
#
loop_
_entity.id
_entity.type
_entity.pdbx_description
1 polymer ?
#
loop_
_entity_poly.entity_id
_entity_poly.type
_entity_poly.pdbx_seq_one_letter_code
_entity_poly.pdbx_strand_id
1 'polypeptide(L)' 'MRFQRKGFGGKTVTLVEKLDLPDDALATWLKDAKTALGLGGRVVDGDLVLQGDCRDRLADWLRARGVKKVTVA' A
#
# COMPACT_ATOMS: atom_id res chain seq x y z
N MET A 1 16.55 1.91 6.43
CA MET A 1 15.70 0.77 6.01
C MET A 1 15.28 0.04 7.28
N ARG A 2 14.08 0.30 7.82
CA ARG A 2 13.59 -0.32 9.07
C ARG A 2 12.54 -1.36 8.69
N PHE A 3 12.85 -2.63 8.92
CA PHE A 3 11.92 -3.75 8.79
C PHE A 3 11.03 -3.79 10.03
N GLN A 4 9.71 -3.72 9.88
CA GLN A 4 8.78 -4.10 10.94
C GLN A 4 7.92 -5.28 10.47
N ARG A 5 8.47 -6.49 10.65
CA ARG A 5 7.67 -7.71 10.82
C ARG A 5 6.92 -7.64 12.17
N LYS A 6 5.97 -6.74 12.36
CA LYS A 6 5.16 -6.69 13.59
C LYS A 6 3.70 -6.47 13.21
N GLY A 7 2.91 -7.54 13.17
CA GLY A 7 1.46 -7.41 13.32
C GLY A 7 0.54 -8.37 12.57
N PHE A 8 0.99 -9.07 11.51
CA PHE A 8 0.06 -9.79 10.61
C PHE A 8 0.14 -11.31 10.65
N GLY A 9 0.36 -11.91 11.83
CA GLY A 9 0.19 -13.35 12.05
C GLY A 9 1.03 -14.27 11.14
N GLY A 10 2.24 -13.83 10.76
CA GLY A 10 3.14 -14.58 9.87
C GLY A 10 2.95 -14.34 8.38
N LYS A 11 1.96 -13.55 7.96
CA LYS A 11 1.74 -13.16 6.56
C LYS A 11 2.42 -11.82 6.26
N THR A 12 3.17 -11.75 5.16
CA THR A 12 3.72 -10.49 4.67
C THR A 12 2.59 -9.61 4.17
N VAL A 13 2.60 -8.34 4.59
CA VAL A 13 1.72 -7.30 4.07
C VAL A 13 2.59 -6.09 3.75
N THR A 14 2.09 -5.22 2.89
CA THR A 14 2.72 -3.98 2.46
C THR A 14 1.83 -2.84 2.92
N LEU A 15 2.28 -2.07 3.91
CA LEU A 15 1.57 -0.87 4.37
C LEU A 15 1.99 0.35 3.52
N VAL A 16 1.07 1.23 3.19
CA VAL A 16 1.33 2.52 2.54
C VAL A 16 0.75 3.63 3.38
N GLU A 17 1.64 4.34 4.06
CA GLU A 17 1.29 5.49 4.90
C GLU A 17 1.61 6.80 4.19
N LYS A 18 0.94 7.88 4.63
CA LYS A 18 1.23 9.28 4.23
C LYS A 18 1.01 9.58 2.74
N LEU A 19 -0.07 9.08 2.17
CA LEU A 19 -0.46 9.48 0.82
C LEU A 19 -1.03 10.91 0.77
N ASP A 20 -1.39 11.50 1.92
CA ASP A 20 -2.02 12.83 2.01
C ASP A 20 -3.21 12.97 1.05
N LEU A 21 -3.94 11.86 0.91
CA LEU A 21 -5.11 11.72 0.06
C LEU A 21 -6.36 11.64 0.93
N PRO A 22 -7.49 12.19 0.47
CA PRO A 22 -8.77 12.01 1.14
C PRO A 22 -9.24 10.54 1.04
N ASP A 23 -10.11 10.12 1.96
CA ASP A 23 -10.56 8.72 2.10
C ASP A 23 -11.19 8.14 0.83
N ASP A 24 -11.87 8.96 0.04
CA ASP A 24 -12.44 8.60 -1.26
C ASP A 24 -11.36 8.31 -2.31
N ALA A 25 -10.31 9.11 -2.35
CA ALA A 25 -9.14 8.88 -3.19
C ALA A 25 -8.39 7.62 -2.72
N LEU A 26 -8.22 7.41 -1.42
CA LEU A 26 -7.62 6.19 -0.87
C LEU A 26 -8.42 4.94 -1.26
N ALA A 27 -9.74 4.96 -1.16
CA ALA A 27 -10.60 3.85 -1.58
C ALA A 27 -10.48 3.55 -3.08
N THR A 28 -10.42 4.60 -3.91
CA THR A 28 -10.20 4.48 -5.35
C THR A 28 -8.83 3.88 -5.66
N TRP A 29 -7.79 4.39 -5.01
CA TRP A 29 -6.42 3.90 -5.18
C TRP A 29 -6.27 2.47 -4.71
N LEU A 30 -6.92 2.08 -3.62
CA LEU A 30 -6.96 0.70 -3.17
C LEU A 30 -7.58 -0.21 -4.24
N LYS A 31 -8.70 0.21 -4.84
CA LYS A 31 -9.39 -0.55 -5.90
C LYS A 31 -8.50 -0.73 -7.12
N ASP A 32 -7.83 0.34 -7.53
CA ASP A 32 -6.90 0.32 -8.65
C ASP A 32 -5.66 -0.53 -8.35
N ALA A 33 -5.10 -0.44 -7.13
CA ALA A 33 -3.96 -1.24 -6.71
C ALA A 33 -4.32 -2.73 -6.66
N LYS A 34 -5.53 -3.08 -6.20
CA LYS A 34 -6.05 -4.46 -6.25
C LYS A 34 -6.11 -4.98 -7.69
N THR A 35 -6.63 -4.17 -8.61
CA THR A 35 -6.73 -4.53 -10.03
C THR A 35 -5.35 -4.65 -10.70
N ALA A 36 -4.45 -3.70 -10.43
CA ALA A 36 -3.14 -3.65 -11.06
C ALA A 36 -2.17 -4.71 -10.52
N LEU A 37 -2.22 -4.98 -9.21
CA LEU A 37 -1.28 -5.89 -8.55
C LEU A 37 -1.84 -7.31 -8.36
N GLY A 38 -3.17 -7.48 -8.47
CA GLY A 38 -3.84 -8.75 -8.23
C GLY A 38 -3.81 -9.18 -6.75
N LEU A 39 -3.76 -8.22 -5.83
CA LEU A 39 -3.56 -8.46 -4.40
C LEU A 39 -4.79 -8.00 -3.61
N GLY A 40 -5.05 -8.65 -2.47
CA GLY A 40 -6.04 -8.19 -1.51
C GLY A 40 -5.53 -6.99 -0.72
N GLY A 41 -6.42 -6.15 -0.19
CA GLY A 41 -6.04 -5.02 0.66
C GLY A 41 -7.22 -4.28 1.26
N ARG A 42 -6.94 -3.36 2.19
CA ARG A 42 -7.94 -2.54 2.90
C ARG A 42 -7.34 -1.19 3.27
N VAL A 43 -8.19 -0.17 3.38
CA VAL A 43 -7.82 1.10 4.02
C VAL A 43 -8.02 0.93 5.52
N VAL A 44 -7.04 1.30 6.34
CA VAL A 44 -7.12 1.28 7.81
C VAL A 44 -6.59 2.61 8.30
N ASP A 45 -7.41 3.38 9.00
CA ASP A 45 -7.02 4.65 9.62
C ASP A 45 -6.34 5.66 8.65
N GLY A 46 -6.74 5.64 7.37
CA GLY A 46 -6.15 6.50 6.32
C GLY A 46 -4.91 5.91 5.63
N ASP A 47 -4.51 4.68 5.98
CA ASP A 47 -3.38 3.97 5.38
C ASP A 47 -3.85 2.82 4.48
N LEU A 48 -3.14 2.57 3.37
CA LEU A 48 -3.43 1.43 2.50
C LEU A 48 -2.66 0.20 2.99
N VAL A 49 -3.38 -0.84 3.39
CA VAL A 49 -2.81 -2.13 3.77
C VAL A 49 -3.02 -3.11 2.63
N LEU A 50 -1.95 -3.55 1.98
CA LEU A 50 -1.99 -4.55 0.90
C LEU A 50 -1.44 -5.89 1.40
N GLN A 51 -2.06 -7.00 1.00
CA GLN A 51 -1.62 -8.35 1.35
C GLN A 51 -0.52 -8.82 0.41
N GLY A 52 0.50 -9.47 0.98
CA GLY A 52 1.66 -9.96 0.24
C GLY A 52 2.84 -8.98 0.27
N ASP A 53 3.97 -9.46 -0.27
CA ASP A 53 5.11 -8.61 -0.58
C ASP A 53 4.91 -8.04 -1.99
N CYS A 54 4.56 -6.77 -2.08
CA CYS A 54 4.38 -6.10 -3.36
C CYS A 54 5.14 -4.80 -3.46
N ARG A 55 6.17 -4.63 -2.63
CA ARG A 55 6.91 -3.38 -2.48
C ARG A 55 7.46 -2.89 -3.81
N ASP A 56 8.01 -3.78 -4.63
CA ASP A 56 8.55 -3.43 -5.96
C ASP A 56 7.44 -3.00 -6.93
N ARG A 57 6.42 -3.85 -7.10
CA ARG A 57 5.30 -3.56 -8.01
C ARG A 57 4.49 -2.33 -7.58
N LEU A 58 4.31 -2.15 -6.28
CA LEU A 58 3.64 -1.00 -5.68
C LEU A 58 4.47 0.27 -5.83
N ALA A 59 5.79 0.21 -5.63
CA ALA A 59 6.67 1.33 -5.86
C ALA A 59 6.61 1.79 -7.33
N ASP A 60 6.61 0.85 -8.28
CA ASP A 60 6.51 1.19 -9.70
C ASP A 60 5.13 1.76 -10.07
N TRP A 61 4.05 1.18 -9.54
CA TRP A 61 2.69 1.70 -9.71
C TRP A 61 2.51 3.10 -9.11
N LEU A 62 3.08 3.35 -7.93
CA LEU A 62 3.07 4.65 -7.26
C LEU A 62 3.90 5.68 -8.01
N ARG A 63 5.09 5.29 -8.50
CA ARG A 63 5.94 6.13 -9.36
C ARG A 63 5.22 6.53 -10.64
N ALA A 64 4.52 5.59 -11.28
CA ALA A 64 3.72 5.87 -12.48
C ALA A 64 2.60 6.90 -12.23
N ARG A 65 2.11 6.98 -10.99
CA ARG A 65 1.12 7.97 -10.54
C ARG A 65 1.74 9.28 -10.02
N GLY A 66 3.06 9.42 -10.06
CA GLY A 66 3.78 10.61 -9.61
C GLY A 66 4.07 10.65 -8.10
N VAL A 67 3.82 9.56 -7.37
CA VAL A 67 4.08 9.49 -5.94
C VAL A 67 5.55 9.18 -5.70
N LYS A 68 6.27 10.15 -5.11
CA LYS A 68 7.72 10.06 -4.89
C LYS A 68 8.10 9.50 -3.51
N LYS A 69 7.19 9.54 -2.54
CA LYS A 69 7.48 9.21 -1.14
C LYS A 69 6.32 8.45 -0.53
N VAL A 70 6.51 7.14 -0.39
CA VAL A 70 5.66 6.30 0.45
C VAL A 70 6.51 5.61 1.48
N THR A 71 5.98 5.50 2.70
CA THR A 71 6.61 4.67 3.72
C THR A 71 6.00 3.30 3.61
N VAL A 72 6.85 2.32 3.34
CA VAL A 72 6.45 0.92 3.23
C VAL A 72 7.02 0.16 4.41
N ALA A 73 6.13 -0.22 5.34
CA ALA A 73 6.46 -0.91 6.58
C ALA A 73 6.33 -2.43 6.45
#